data_AF-A0A0N8WFU9-F1
#
_entry.id   AF-A0A0N8WFU9-F1
#
_cell.length_a   1.000
_cell.length_b   1.000
_cell.length_c   1.000
_cell.angle_alpha   90.00
_cell.angle_beta   90.00
_cell.angle_gamma   90.00
#
_symmetry.space_group_name_H-M   'P 1'
#
loop_
_entity.id
_entity.type
_entity.pdbx_description
1 polymer ?
#
loop_
_entity_poly.entity_id
_entity_poly.type
_entity_poly.pdbx_seq_one_letter_code
_entity_poly.pdbx_strand_id
1 'polypeptide(L)'
;MKEKVKIFLDSDVLEKYLLGDTSKEESLKAERYITMYPEVRKTYDELQENLETFAKMYARKTPEGLKEIILHSAKKGQMESKKFFRYAIAASVAIMIFAGSSFFFWNQNKNLQVENDFVTTQIKYLEENMKNQLEDVRNQFIVLNNPDTKKYALSGKKEAKELKAVAYINPVKKLSYINVSNVPNLPENKCFQMWAEVNGELVNLGIIKQFDDKDKLLALPYAENAIGYITIEPKGGNTSPTVQNIVANINY
;
A
#
# COMPACT_ATOMS: atom_id res chain seq x y z
N MET A 1 -68.29 -9.36 30.37
CA MET A 1 -66.95 -9.86 30.78
C MET A 1 -66.98 -10.63 32.09
N LYS A 2 -67.62 -10.13 33.16
CA LYS A 2 -67.75 -10.81 34.46
C LYS A 2 -68.34 -12.24 34.39
N GLU A 3 -69.27 -12.47 33.48
CA GLU A 3 -69.93 -13.78 33.31
C GLU A 3 -68.99 -14.88 32.78
N LYS A 4 -68.07 -14.55 31.87
CA LYS A 4 -67.07 -15.51 31.35
C LYS A 4 -66.02 -15.87 32.40
N VAL A 5 -65.65 -14.92 33.26
CA VAL A 5 -64.74 -15.15 34.39
C VAL A 5 -65.40 -16.04 35.42
N LYS A 6 -66.68 -15.78 35.75
CA LYS A 6 -67.45 -16.62 36.66
C LYS A 6 -67.59 -18.06 36.15
N ILE A 7 -67.96 -18.25 34.88
CA ILE A 7 -68.03 -19.58 34.24
C ILE A 7 -66.67 -20.30 34.27
N PHE A 8 -65.57 -19.56 34.14
CA PHE A 8 -64.22 -20.13 34.21
C PHE A 8 -63.84 -20.53 35.64
N LEU A 9 -64.17 -19.70 36.65
CA LEU A 9 -63.93 -20.00 38.06
C LEU A 9 -64.80 -21.14 38.58
N ASP A 10 -66.01 -21.30 38.04
CA ASP A 10 -66.90 -22.41 38.35
C ASP A 10 -66.51 -23.70 37.60
N SER A 11 -65.46 -23.67 36.76
CA SER A 11 -64.92 -24.83 36.04
C SER A 11 -63.72 -25.44 36.75
N ASP A 12 -63.44 -26.73 36.49
CA ASP A 12 -62.35 -27.49 37.13
C ASP A 12 -60.96 -27.26 36.49
N VAL A 13 -60.85 -26.33 35.55
CA VAL A 13 -59.63 -26.11 34.75
C VAL A 13 -58.49 -25.57 35.62
N LEU A 14 -58.80 -24.76 36.64
CA LEU A 14 -57.81 -24.11 37.47
C LEU A 14 -57.18 -25.10 38.48
N GLU A 15 -58.01 -25.98 39.05
CA GLU A 15 -57.62 -27.07 39.94
C GLU A 15 -56.81 -28.13 39.22
N LYS A 16 -57.25 -28.54 38.02
CA LYS A 16 -56.48 -29.44 37.16
C LYS A 16 -55.13 -28.86 36.80
N TYR A 17 -55.09 -27.56 36.46
CA TYR A 17 -53.85 -26.88 36.11
C TYR A 17 -52.87 -26.86 37.29
N LEU A 18 -53.37 -26.59 38.50
CA LEU A 18 -52.58 -26.64 39.73
C LEU A 18 -51.97 -28.03 40.00
N LEU A 19 -52.73 -29.09 39.73
CA LEU A 19 -52.27 -30.48 39.89
C LEU A 19 -51.40 -30.98 38.72
N GLY A 20 -51.28 -30.20 37.64
CA GLY A 20 -50.57 -30.59 36.42
C GLY A 20 -51.32 -31.61 35.55
N ASP A 21 -52.63 -31.77 35.74
CA ASP A 21 -53.50 -32.72 35.03
C ASP A 21 -54.35 -32.01 33.95
N THR A 22 -53.72 -31.13 33.17
CA THR A 22 -54.36 -30.40 32.06
C THR A 22 -53.80 -30.79 30.71
N SER A 23 -54.65 -30.73 29.69
CA SER A 23 -54.18 -30.70 28.29
C SER A 23 -53.46 -29.37 27.99
N LYS A 24 -52.68 -29.34 26.91
CA LYS A 24 -51.97 -28.12 26.47
C LYS A 24 -52.90 -26.93 26.25
N GLU A 25 -54.10 -27.17 25.72
CA GLU A 25 -55.09 -26.12 25.47
C GLU A 25 -55.67 -25.55 26.76
N GLU A 26 -55.91 -26.42 27.75
CA GLU A 26 -56.38 -26.02 29.07
C GLU A 26 -55.31 -25.26 29.86
N SER A 27 -54.04 -25.69 29.80
CA SER A 27 -52.92 -24.96 30.41
C SER A 27 -52.81 -23.53 29.86
N LEU A 28 -52.84 -23.38 28.54
CA LEU A 28 -52.79 -22.06 27.89
C LEU A 28 -54.00 -21.20 28.27
N LYS A 29 -55.18 -21.81 28.39
CA LYS A 29 -56.40 -21.12 28.84
C LYS A 29 -56.26 -20.67 30.30
N ALA A 30 -55.74 -21.51 31.19
CA ALA A 30 -55.51 -21.19 32.59
C ALA A 30 -54.49 -20.06 32.75
N GLU A 31 -53.31 -20.18 32.14
CA GLU A 31 -52.25 -19.15 32.17
C GLU A 31 -52.76 -17.80 31.65
N ARG A 32 -53.53 -17.82 30.56
CA ARG A 32 -54.16 -16.63 29.99
C ARG A 32 -55.14 -15.99 30.99
N TYR A 33 -56.02 -16.76 31.61
CA TYR A 33 -57.03 -16.22 32.54
C TYR A 33 -56.40 -15.73 33.85
N ILE A 34 -55.39 -16.44 34.37
CA ILE A 34 -54.57 -16.02 35.54
C ILE A 34 -53.82 -14.71 35.25
N THR A 35 -53.39 -14.49 34.01
CA THR A 35 -52.69 -13.26 33.61
C THR A 35 -53.66 -12.11 33.37
N MET A 36 -54.81 -12.35 32.74
CA MET A 36 -55.74 -11.31 32.31
C MET A 36 -56.71 -10.85 33.41
N TYR A 37 -57.03 -11.69 34.40
CA TYR A 37 -58.04 -11.41 35.40
C TYR A 37 -57.48 -11.55 36.83
N PRO A 38 -57.33 -10.45 37.58
CA PRO A 38 -56.83 -10.50 38.96
C PRO A 38 -57.67 -11.38 39.91
N GLU A 39 -58.99 -11.45 39.67
CA GLU A 39 -59.90 -12.32 40.43
C GLU A 39 -59.52 -13.81 40.26
N VAL A 40 -59.16 -14.22 39.04
CA VAL A 40 -58.72 -15.60 38.75
C VAL A 40 -57.36 -15.88 39.37
N ARG A 41 -56.43 -14.92 39.31
CA ARG A 41 -55.13 -15.05 39.99
C ARG A 41 -55.32 -15.24 41.49
N LYS A 42 -56.17 -14.43 42.11
CA LYS A 42 -56.44 -14.52 43.55
C LYS A 42 -56.98 -15.91 43.93
N THR A 43 -57.95 -16.44 43.17
CA THR A 43 -58.46 -17.79 43.41
C THR A 43 -57.38 -18.85 43.18
N TYR A 44 -56.52 -18.69 42.17
CA TYR A 44 -55.39 -19.60 41.94
C TYR A 44 -54.39 -19.60 43.10
N ASP A 45 -54.03 -18.42 43.63
CA ASP A 45 -53.14 -18.28 44.78
C ASP A 45 -53.76 -18.93 46.03
N GLU A 46 -55.07 -18.73 46.26
CA GLU A 46 -55.83 -19.39 47.34
C GLU A 46 -55.81 -20.94 47.18
N LEU A 47 -55.96 -21.45 45.96
CA LEU A 47 -55.83 -22.89 45.68
C LEU A 47 -54.40 -23.41 45.93
N GLN A 48 -53.37 -22.63 45.60
CA GLN A 48 -51.97 -22.98 45.87
C GLN A 48 -51.70 -23.08 47.39
N GLU A 49 -52.15 -22.10 48.16
CA GLU A 49 -52.01 -22.10 49.62
C GLU A 49 -52.75 -23.29 50.27
N ASN A 50 -53.94 -23.62 49.76
CA ASN A 50 -54.70 -24.78 50.22
C ASN A 50 -53.96 -26.09 49.91
N LEU A 51 -53.41 -26.23 48.72
CA LEU A 51 -52.62 -27.40 48.33
C LEU A 51 -51.33 -27.51 49.16
N GLU A 52 -50.65 -26.38 49.42
CA GLU A 52 -49.47 -26.34 50.30
C GLU A 52 -49.84 -26.80 51.72
N THR A 53 -50.96 -26.32 52.24
CA THR A 53 -51.47 -26.70 53.57
C THR A 53 -51.78 -28.19 53.63
N PHE A 54 -52.44 -28.72 52.60
CA PHE A 54 -52.69 -30.16 52.44
C PHE A 54 -51.37 -30.95 52.40
N ALA A 55 -50.41 -30.54 51.55
CA ALA A 55 -49.12 -31.21 51.44
C ALA A 55 -48.33 -31.20 52.76
N LYS A 56 -48.41 -30.12 53.54
CA LYS A 56 -47.79 -30.02 54.88
C LYS A 56 -48.45 -30.96 55.88
N MET A 57 -49.78 -31.08 55.88
CA MET A 57 -50.49 -32.00 56.77
C MET A 57 -50.10 -33.46 56.53
N TYR A 58 -49.82 -33.84 55.29
CA TYR A 58 -49.42 -35.20 54.91
C TYR A 58 -47.90 -35.36 54.73
N ALA A 59 -47.10 -34.38 55.18
CA ALA A 59 -45.65 -34.42 55.04
C ALA A 59 -45.04 -35.63 55.75
N ARG A 60 -44.18 -36.37 55.04
CA ARG A 60 -43.42 -37.50 55.59
C ARG A 60 -41.99 -37.06 55.91
N LYS A 61 -41.38 -37.69 56.92
CA LYS A 61 -39.95 -37.48 57.23
C LYS A 61 -39.12 -37.80 55.99
N THR A 62 -38.30 -36.84 55.55
CA THR A 62 -37.40 -37.06 54.42
C THR A 62 -36.33 -38.09 54.77
N PRO A 63 -35.84 -38.89 53.80
CA PRO A 63 -34.70 -39.78 54.02
C PRO A 63 -33.49 -39.02 54.56
N GLU A 64 -32.76 -39.65 55.49
CA GLU A 64 -31.52 -39.08 56.02
C GLU A 64 -30.48 -38.94 54.89
N GLY A 65 -29.78 -37.81 54.83
CA GLY A 65 -28.78 -37.54 53.80
C GLY A 65 -29.29 -36.92 52.50
N LEU A 66 -30.60 -36.85 52.25
CA LEU A 66 -31.14 -36.33 50.98
C LEU A 66 -30.81 -34.84 50.77
N LYS A 67 -30.83 -34.05 51.85
CA LYS A 67 -30.49 -32.63 51.81
C LYS A 67 -29.03 -32.44 51.38
N GLU A 68 -28.13 -33.22 51.94
CA GLU A 68 -26.69 -33.19 51.65
C GLU A 68 -26.41 -33.57 50.19
N ILE A 69 -27.10 -34.59 49.66
CA ILE A 69 -26.97 -35.03 48.26
C ILE A 69 -27.38 -33.91 47.30
N ILE A 70 -28.53 -33.26 47.54
CA ILE A 70 -29.04 -32.16 46.69
C ILE A 70 -28.10 -30.95 46.75
N LEU A 71 -27.61 -30.60 47.95
CA LEU A 71 -26.66 -29.48 48.10
C LEU A 71 -25.32 -29.77 47.42
N HIS A 72 -24.85 -31.01 47.48
CA HIS A 72 -23.62 -31.42 46.83
C HIS A 72 -23.74 -31.42 45.30
N SER A 73 -24.83 -31.96 44.74
CA SER A 73 -25.05 -31.97 43.29
C SER A 73 -25.19 -30.56 42.71
N ALA A 74 -25.91 -29.67 43.40
CA ALA A 74 -26.03 -28.26 43.02
C ALA A 74 -24.66 -27.54 43.04
N LYS A 75 -23.83 -27.79 44.06
CA LYS A 75 -22.47 -27.23 44.14
C LYS A 75 -21.53 -27.78 43.05
N LYS A 76 -21.62 -29.07 42.72
CA LYS A 76 -20.79 -29.69 41.68
C LYS A 76 -21.02 -29.03 40.31
N GLY A 77 -22.28 -28.80 39.93
CA GLY A 77 -22.63 -28.09 38.68
C GLY A 77 -22.09 -26.66 38.63
N GLN A 78 -22.13 -25.92 39.75
CA GLN A 78 -21.52 -24.59 39.85
C GLN A 78 -19.99 -24.61 39.77
N MET A 79 -19.34 -25.68 40.24
CA MET A 79 -17.89 -25.76 40.26
C MET A 79 -17.29 -26.10 38.89
N GLU A 80 -17.99 -26.91 38.09
CA GLU A 80 -17.61 -27.20 36.70
C GLU A 80 -17.73 -25.97 35.80
N SER A 81 -18.81 -25.17 35.93
CA SER A 81 -18.97 -23.94 35.13
C SER A 81 -17.88 -22.90 35.45
N LYS A 82 -17.49 -22.76 36.72
CA LYS A 82 -16.40 -21.85 37.14
C LYS A 82 -15.04 -22.27 36.58
N LYS A 83 -14.76 -23.58 36.46
CA LYS A 83 -13.50 -24.06 35.86
C LYS A 83 -13.46 -23.77 34.37
N PHE A 84 -14.54 -24.04 33.65
CA PHE A 84 -14.66 -23.69 32.23
C PHE A 84 -14.45 -22.19 32.00
N PHE A 85 -15.08 -21.34 32.81
CA PHE A 85 -14.95 -19.89 32.67
C PHE A 85 -13.51 -19.41 32.91
N ARG A 86 -12.78 -20.00 33.87
CA ARG A 86 -11.36 -19.70 34.10
C ARG A 86 -10.49 -20.06 32.90
N TYR A 87 -10.71 -21.22 32.28
CA TYR A 87 -9.99 -21.61 31.06
C TYR A 87 -10.37 -20.74 29.87
N ALA A 88 -11.64 -20.37 29.74
CA ALA A 88 -12.09 -19.46 28.69
C ALA A 88 -11.43 -18.07 28.82
N ILE A 89 -11.30 -17.54 30.04
CA ILE A 89 -10.55 -16.30 30.29
C ILE A 89 -9.07 -16.47 29.95
N ALA A 90 -8.42 -17.57 30.38
CA ALA A 90 -7.02 -17.79 30.07
C ALA A 90 -6.77 -17.91 28.55
N ALA A 91 -7.66 -18.62 27.84
CA ALA A 91 -7.61 -18.77 26.39
C ALA A 91 -7.83 -17.43 25.67
N SER A 92 -8.75 -16.58 26.13
CA SER A 92 -9.00 -15.28 25.50
C SER A 92 -7.80 -14.34 25.66
N VAL A 93 -7.15 -14.34 26.82
CA VAL A 93 -5.90 -13.59 27.04
C VAL A 93 -4.79 -14.11 26.14
N ALA A 94 -4.62 -15.43 26.03
CA ALA A 94 -3.63 -16.03 25.13
C ALA A 94 -3.88 -15.63 23.67
N ILE A 95 -5.13 -15.72 23.20
CA ILE A 95 -5.50 -15.30 21.84
C ILE A 95 -5.20 -13.82 21.61
N MET A 96 -5.46 -12.95 22.59
CA MET A 96 -5.17 -11.52 22.46
C MET A 96 -3.67 -11.25 22.31
N ILE A 97 -2.84 -11.94 23.11
CA ILE A 97 -1.37 -11.85 23.00
C ILE A 97 -0.93 -12.36 21.63
N PHE A 98 -1.40 -13.53 21.21
CA PHE A 98 -1.06 -14.10 19.90
C PHE A 98 -1.48 -13.19 18.74
N ALA A 99 -2.69 -12.64 18.76
CA ALA A 99 -3.17 -11.74 17.73
C ALA A 99 -2.34 -10.44 17.69
N GLY A 100 -2.03 -9.86 18.86
CA GLY A 100 -1.18 -8.67 18.96
C GLY A 100 0.23 -8.91 18.44
N SER A 101 0.88 -9.99 18.87
CA SER A 101 2.22 -10.37 18.39
C SER A 101 2.22 -10.67 16.90
N SER A 102 1.21 -11.42 16.39
CA SER A 102 1.08 -11.72 14.97
C SER A 102 0.93 -10.45 14.13
N PHE A 103 0.14 -9.48 14.59
CA PHE A 103 -0.01 -8.20 13.91
C PHE A 103 1.30 -7.40 13.89
N PHE A 104 2.01 -7.34 15.03
CA PHE A 104 3.30 -6.67 15.13
C PHE A 104 4.35 -7.28 14.18
N PHE A 105 4.46 -8.62 14.15
CA PHE A 105 5.38 -9.31 13.24
C PHE A 105 4.98 -9.14 11.77
N TRP A 106 3.68 -9.16 11.46
CA TRP A 106 3.21 -8.89 10.11
C TRP A 106 3.58 -7.47 9.64
N ASN A 107 3.42 -6.48 10.52
CA ASN A 107 3.81 -5.10 10.22
C ASN A 107 5.32 -4.96 10.02
N GLN A 108 6.15 -5.59 10.86
CA GLN A 108 7.60 -5.63 10.66
C GLN A 108 7.99 -6.29 9.33
N ASN A 109 7.38 -7.44 9.01
CA ASN A 109 7.65 -8.14 7.77
C ASN A 109 7.27 -7.31 6.53
N LYS A 110 6.19 -6.53 6.61
CA LYS A 110 5.81 -5.59 5.54
C LYS A 110 6.82 -4.47 5.38
N ASN A 111 7.28 -3.87 6.47
CA ASN A 111 8.33 -2.84 6.40
C ASN A 111 9.64 -3.39 5.81
N LEU A 112 10.05 -4.59 6.23
CA LEU A 112 11.24 -5.25 5.70
C LEU A 112 11.14 -5.55 4.19
N GLN A 113 9.95 -5.93 3.70
CA GLN A 113 9.72 -6.11 2.25
C GLN A 113 9.89 -4.79 1.49
N VAL A 114 9.29 -3.71 2.00
CA VAL A 114 9.40 -2.37 1.38
C VAL A 114 10.85 -1.89 1.35
N GLU A 115 11.60 -2.10 2.44
CA GLU A 115 13.01 -1.72 2.51
C GLU A 115 13.87 -2.53 1.53
N ASN A 116 13.66 -3.85 1.43
CA ASN A 116 14.37 -4.68 0.46
C ASN A 116 14.07 -4.26 -0.98
N ASP A 117 12.81 -3.99 -1.31
CA ASP A 117 12.41 -3.52 -2.64
C ASP A 117 13.06 -2.18 -2.98
N PHE A 118 13.10 -1.26 -2.01
CA PHE A 118 13.76 0.03 -2.15
C PHE A 118 15.26 -0.10 -2.38
N VAL A 119 15.96 -0.87 -1.55
CA VAL A 119 17.41 -1.11 -1.67
C VAL A 119 17.73 -1.79 -3.00
N THR A 120 16.94 -2.79 -3.41
CA THR A 120 17.12 -3.47 -4.70
C THR A 120 16.95 -2.52 -5.88
N THR A 121 15.96 -1.62 -5.79
CA THR A 121 15.73 -0.60 -6.82
C THR A 121 16.89 0.39 -6.88
N GLN A 122 17.44 0.82 -5.75
CA GLN A 122 18.62 1.68 -5.70
C GLN A 122 19.85 1.00 -6.30
N ILE A 123 20.09 -0.27 -5.97
CA ILE A 123 21.21 -1.04 -6.54
C ILE A 123 21.09 -1.09 -8.05
N LYS A 124 19.91 -1.44 -8.59
CA LYS A 124 19.69 -1.46 -10.05
C LYS A 124 19.93 -0.10 -10.70
N TYR A 125 19.42 0.97 -10.10
CA TYR A 125 19.63 2.32 -10.59
C TYR A 125 21.11 2.72 -10.58
N LEU A 126 21.83 2.39 -9.49
CA LEU A 126 23.26 2.63 -9.38
C LEU A 126 24.06 1.81 -10.40
N GLU A 127 23.73 0.53 -10.59
CA GLU A 127 24.35 -0.34 -11.58
C GLU A 127 24.15 0.19 -13.00
N GLU A 128 22.93 0.59 -13.34
CA GLU A 128 22.61 1.16 -14.66
C GLU A 128 23.36 2.48 -14.89
N ASN A 129 23.35 3.37 -13.91
CA ASN A 129 24.11 4.62 -13.98
C ASN A 129 25.61 4.38 -14.10
N MET A 130 26.17 3.47 -13.32
CA MET A 130 27.60 3.12 -13.40
C MET A 130 27.93 2.50 -14.75
N LYS A 131 27.06 1.67 -15.30
CA LYS A 131 27.25 1.08 -16.63
C LYS A 131 27.27 2.17 -17.70
N ASN A 132 26.32 3.10 -17.67
CA ASN A 132 26.27 4.23 -18.60
C ASN A 132 27.51 5.14 -18.47
N GLN A 133 27.89 5.48 -17.24
CA GLN A 133 29.09 6.28 -16.99
C GLN A 133 30.38 5.57 -17.45
N LEU A 134 30.50 4.26 -17.21
CA LEU A 134 31.64 3.48 -17.65
C LEU A 134 31.69 3.36 -19.17
N GLU A 135 30.54 3.23 -19.83
CA GLU A 135 30.43 3.23 -21.29
C GLU A 135 30.87 4.58 -21.87
N ASP A 136 30.41 5.70 -21.29
CA ASP A 136 30.83 7.03 -21.69
C ASP A 136 32.34 7.24 -21.53
N VAL A 137 32.91 6.86 -20.39
CA VAL A 137 34.36 6.95 -20.14
C VAL A 137 35.13 6.07 -21.12
N ARG A 138 34.66 4.85 -21.39
CA ARG A 138 35.26 3.94 -22.37
C ARG A 138 35.23 4.54 -23.77
N ASN A 139 34.12 5.11 -24.19
CA ASN A 139 33.96 5.70 -25.52
C ASN A 139 34.86 6.93 -25.68
N GLN A 140 34.93 7.79 -24.66
CA GLN A 140 35.88 8.90 -24.63
C GLN A 140 37.33 8.41 -24.71
N PHE A 141 37.69 7.36 -23.97
CA PHE A 141 39.04 6.78 -24.01
C PHE A 141 39.40 6.25 -25.41
N ILE A 142 38.48 5.52 -26.06
CA ILE A 142 38.67 5.01 -27.43
C ILE A 142 38.91 6.19 -28.36
N VAL A 143 38.09 7.22 -28.29
CA VAL A 143 38.16 8.35 -29.21
C VAL A 143 39.46 9.15 -29.02
N LEU A 144 39.96 9.29 -27.79
CA LEU A 144 41.22 10.01 -27.53
C LEU A 144 42.49 9.22 -27.91
N ASN A 145 42.48 7.89 -27.73
CA ASN A 145 43.70 7.07 -27.80
C ASN A 145 43.76 6.07 -28.94
N ASN A 146 42.63 5.78 -29.62
CA ASN A 146 42.62 4.82 -30.71
C ASN A 146 43.31 5.40 -31.97
N PRO A 147 44.21 4.65 -32.62
CA PRO A 147 44.95 5.12 -33.79
C PRO A 147 44.06 5.39 -35.01
N ASP A 148 42.89 4.76 -35.10
CA ASP A 148 41.93 4.97 -36.19
C ASP A 148 41.11 6.26 -36.01
N THR A 149 41.23 6.93 -34.86
CA THR A 149 40.53 8.19 -34.62
C THR A 149 41.21 9.35 -35.34
N LYS A 150 40.47 10.02 -36.22
CA LYS A 150 40.91 11.22 -36.92
C LYS A 150 40.50 12.47 -36.15
N LYS A 151 41.43 13.42 -36.04
CA LYS A 151 41.21 14.72 -35.39
C LYS A 151 41.03 15.81 -36.44
N TYR A 152 39.99 16.61 -36.29
CA TYR A 152 39.66 17.70 -37.19
C TYR A 152 39.58 18.99 -36.38
N ALA A 153 40.50 19.91 -36.64
CA ALA A 153 40.52 21.21 -35.98
C ALA A 153 39.49 22.14 -36.61
N LEU A 154 38.67 22.76 -35.78
CA LEU A 154 37.63 23.70 -36.15
C LEU A 154 37.98 25.08 -35.58
N SER A 155 37.96 26.09 -36.44
CA SER A 155 38.17 27.49 -36.06
C SER A 155 36.96 28.31 -36.48
N GLY A 156 36.47 29.14 -35.56
CA GLY A 156 35.36 30.03 -35.85
C GLY A 156 35.73 31.17 -36.80
N LYS A 157 34.71 31.68 -37.48
CA LYS A 157 34.74 32.78 -38.44
C LYS A 157 33.83 33.91 -37.96
N LYS A 158 33.90 35.06 -38.64
CA LYS A 158 33.05 36.25 -38.38
C LYS A 158 33.13 36.74 -36.92
N GLU A 159 32.01 36.74 -36.19
CA GLU A 159 31.89 37.16 -34.79
C GLU A 159 32.53 36.15 -33.81
N ALA A 160 32.84 34.92 -34.25
CA ALA A 160 33.39 33.86 -33.40
C ALA A 160 34.85 33.52 -33.71
N LYS A 161 35.68 34.48 -34.15
CA LYS A 161 37.09 34.23 -34.53
C LYS A 161 37.93 33.52 -33.46
N GLU A 162 37.60 33.71 -32.20
CA GLU A 162 38.32 33.08 -31.09
C GLU A 162 37.80 31.67 -30.76
N LEU A 163 36.69 31.24 -31.36
CA LEU A 163 36.14 29.90 -31.15
C LEU A 163 37.12 28.84 -31.68
N LYS A 164 37.55 27.93 -30.81
CA LYS A 164 38.40 26.79 -31.14
C LYS A 164 37.76 25.50 -30.65
N ALA A 165 37.65 24.53 -31.54
CA ALA A 165 37.16 23.21 -31.21
C ALA A 165 37.94 22.14 -31.99
N VAL A 166 37.91 20.90 -31.49
CA VAL A 166 38.49 19.73 -32.15
C VAL A 166 37.44 18.64 -32.15
N ALA A 167 37.07 18.16 -33.33
CA ALA A 167 36.25 16.97 -33.47
C ALA A 167 37.14 15.73 -33.60
N TYR A 168 36.72 14.67 -32.94
CA TYR A 168 37.38 13.37 -32.91
C TYR A 168 36.43 12.34 -33.49
N ILE A 169 36.79 11.77 -34.64
CA ILE A 169 35.93 10.87 -35.41
C ILE A 169 36.62 9.51 -35.53
N ASN A 170 36.01 8.47 -34.97
CA ASN A 170 36.45 7.08 -35.14
C ASN A 170 35.48 6.34 -36.06
N PRO A 171 35.84 6.11 -37.35
CA PRO A 171 34.95 5.45 -38.30
C PRO A 171 34.78 3.95 -38.03
N VAL A 172 35.77 3.29 -37.42
CA VAL A 172 35.74 1.85 -37.12
C VAL A 172 34.74 1.55 -36.00
N LYS A 173 34.75 2.38 -34.95
CA LYS A 173 33.84 2.27 -33.79
C LYS A 173 32.56 3.09 -33.94
N LYS A 174 32.44 3.87 -35.03
CA LYS A 174 31.30 4.76 -35.30
C LYS A 174 31.05 5.74 -34.16
N LEU A 175 32.12 6.30 -33.61
CA LEU A 175 32.08 7.28 -32.51
C LEU A 175 32.50 8.65 -33.03
N SER A 176 31.78 9.69 -32.64
CA SER A 176 32.06 11.08 -32.97
C SER A 176 31.96 11.91 -31.69
N TYR A 177 33.00 12.67 -31.35
CA TYR A 177 32.99 13.58 -30.21
C TYR A 177 33.59 14.93 -30.59
N ILE A 178 33.23 15.98 -29.85
CA ILE A 178 33.84 17.30 -29.98
C ILE A 178 34.32 17.81 -28.62
N ASN A 179 35.50 18.40 -28.62
CA ASN A 179 36.01 19.21 -27.53
C ASN A 179 36.01 20.67 -27.97
N VAL A 180 35.44 21.56 -27.16
CA VAL A 180 35.39 23.00 -27.45
C VAL A 180 36.31 23.72 -26.46
N SER A 181 37.56 23.94 -26.87
CA SER A 181 38.62 24.42 -25.96
C SER A 181 38.54 25.93 -25.69
N ASN A 182 37.93 26.71 -26.59
CA ASN A 182 37.76 28.15 -26.39
C ASN A 182 36.43 28.63 -26.98
N VAL A 183 35.60 29.29 -26.18
CA VAL A 183 34.33 29.90 -26.60
C VAL A 183 34.37 31.39 -26.26
N PRO A 184 34.24 32.32 -27.22
CA PRO A 184 34.25 33.74 -26.93
C PRO A 184 32.99 34.17 -26.19
N ASN A 185 33.10 35.23 -25.39
CA ASN A 185 31.93 35.83 -24.75
C ASN A 185 31.02 36.47 -25.81
N LEU A 186 29.75 36.05 -25.80
CA LEU A 186 28.70 36.64 -26.62
C LEU A 186 27.86 37.63 -25.78
N PRO A 187 27.22 38.63 -26.42
CA PRO A 187 26.22 39.47 -25.76
C PRO A 187 25.13 38.63 -25.08
N GLU A 188 24.54 39.14 -23.99
CA GLU A 188 23.59 38.39 -23.15
C GLU A 188 22.39 37.81 -23.93
N ASN A 189 22.00 38.44 -25.04
CA ASN A 189 20.89 38.05 -25.90
C ASN A 189 21.25 37.00 -26.97
N LYS A 190 22.49 36.52 -27.02
CA LYS A 190 22.97 35.51 -27.98
C LYS A 190 23.46 34.24 -27.27
N CYS A 191 23.53 33.14 -28.01
CA CYS A 191 24.12 31.89 -27.58
C CYS A 191 24.72 31.14 -28.78
N PHE A 192 25.70 30.29 -28.50
CA PHE A 192 26.20 29.36 -29.50
C PHE A 192 25.35 28.09 -29.49
N GLN A 193 25.03 27.56 -30.66
CA GLN A 193 24.29 26.32 -30.82
C GLN A 193 24.99 25.41 -31.83
N MET A 194 24.94 24.11 -31.59
CA MET A 194 25.58 23.11 -32.43
C MET A 194 24.56 22.25 -33.16
N TRP A 195 24.90 21.88 -34.39
CA TRP A 195 24.07 21.09 -35.28
C TRP A 195 24.91 20.03 -35.98
N ALA A 196 24.32 18.89 -36.31
CA ALA A 196 24.91 17.92 -37.21
C ALA A 196 23.93 17.61 -38.34
N GLU A 197 24.39 17.74 -39.57
CA GLU A 197 23.70 17.26 -40.75
C GLU A 197 24.12 15.82 -41.01
N VAL A 198 23.16 14.92 -40.91
CA VAL A 198 23.32 13.47 -41.06
C VAL A 198 22.31 13.01 -42.08
N ASN A 199 22.77 12.43 -43.20
CA ASN A 199 21.90 11.95 -44.29
C ASN A 199 20.93 13.02 -44.84
N GLY A 200 21.33 14.29 -44.83
CA GLY A 200 20.50 15.42 -45.27
C GLY A 200 19.53 15.96 -44.23
N GLU A 201 19.50 15.41 -43.02
CA GLU A 201 18.69 15.90 -41.90
C GLU A 201 19.55 16.65 -40.88
N LEU A 202 19.11 17.84 -40.48
CA LEU A 202 19.78 18.66 -39.47
C LEU A 202 19.29 18.29 -38.06
N VAL A 203 20.18 17.70 -37.28
CA VAL A 203 19.96 17.33 -35.89
C VAL A 203 20.48 18.44 -34.98
N ASN A 204 19.61 18.96 -34.11
CA ASN A 204 19.98 19.92 -33.07
C ASN A 204 20.73 19.23 -31.93
N LEU A 205 21.93 19.70 -31.62
CA LEU A 205 22.80 19.13 -30.59
C LEU A 205 22.85 19.98 -29.31
N GLY A 206 22.14 21.10 -29.27
CA GLY A 206 21.97 21.93 -28.08
C GLY A 206 22.90 23.15 -28.01
N ILE A 207 22.75 23.90 -26.92
CA ILE A 207 23.39 25.20 -26.67
C ILE A 207 24.73 25.00 -25.96
N ILE A 208 25.77 25.68 -26.46
CA ILE A 208 27.19 25.60 -26.06
C ILE A 208 27.49 26.31 -24.72
N LYS A 209 26.45 26.79 -23.99
CA LYS A 209 26.61 27.56 -22.74
C LYS A 209 27.08 26.73 -21.52
N GLN A 210 27.26 25.42 -21.67
CA GLN A 210 27.68 24.51 -20.60
C GLN A 210 29.15 24.04 -20.71
N PHE A 211 29.98 24.71 -21.51
CA PHE A 211 31.37 24.28 -21.78
C PHE A 211 32.41 25.09 -21.02
N ASP A 212 32.15 25.38 -19.73
CA ASP A 212 33.17 25.95 -18.83
C ASP A 212 34.33 24.97 -18.58
N ASP A 213 34.12 23.69 -18.87
CA ASP A 213 35.12 22.64 -18.72
C ASP A 213 35.83 22.37 -20.06
N LYS A 214 37.01 22.98 -20.23
CA LYS A 214 37.82 22.91 -21.45
C LYS A 214 38.23 21.49 -21.83
N ASP A 215 38.17 20.55 -20.89
CA ASP A 215 38.59 19.16 -21.08
C ASP A 215 37.42 18.23 -21.41
N LYS A 216 36.17 18.72 -21.41
CA LYS A 216 34.98 17.91 -21.66
C LYS A 216 34.86 17.52 -23.14
N LEU A 217 34.62 16.24 -23.39
CA LEU A 217 34.22 15.70 -24.69
C LEU A 217 32.70 15.53 -24.74
N LEU A 218 32.10 15.90 -25.87
CA LEU A 218 30.65 15.80 -26.08
C LEU A 218 30.40 14.81 -27.20
N ALA A 219 29.51 13.85 -26.97
CA ALA A 219 29.11 12.89 -27.98
C ALA A 219 28.32 13.58 -29.10
N LEU A 220 28.62 13.21 -30.34
CA LEU A 220 27.93 13.63 -31.55
C LEU A 220 27.34 12.39 -32.24
N PRO A 221 26.19 12.51 -32.92
CA PRO A 221 25.70 11.44 -33.78
C PRO A 221 26.73 11.18 -34.88
N TYR A 222 27.13 9.92 -35.04
CA TYR A 222 28.03 9.52 -36.11
C TYR A 222 27.24 9.20 -37.39
N ALA A 223 27.70 9.74 -38.51
CA ALA A 223 27.30 9.32 -39.84
C ALA A 223 28.44 9.49 -40.85
N GLU A 224 28.33 8.79 -41.97
CA GLU A 224 29.27 8.93 -43.09
C GLU A 224 28.97 10.23 -43.84
N ASN A 225 30.01 11.02 -44.12
CA ASN A 225 29.90 12.34 -44.78
C ASN A 225 29.03 13.34 -44.00
N ALA A 226 29.10 13.32 -42.67
CA ALA A 226 28.35 14.23 -41.83
C ALA A 226 28.97 15.63 -41.86
N ILE A 227 28.12 16.65 -41.68
CA ILE A 227 28.58 18.03 -41.55
C ILE A 227 28.15 18.59 -40.19
N GLY A 228 29.11 18.95 -39.36
CA GLY A 228 28.86 19.67 -38.11
C GLY A 228 28.85 21.18 -38.34
N TYR A 229 27.90 21.89 -37.73
CA TYR A 229 27.81 23.35 -37.77
C TYR A 229 27.75 23.93 -36.36
N ILE A 230 28.40 25.07 -36.16
CA ILE A 230 28.22 25.93 -34.99
C ILE A 230 27.65 27.25 -35.47
N THR A 231 26.52 27.65 -34.90
CA THR A 231 25.83 28.90 -35.20
C THR A 231 25.75 29.80 -33.97
N ILE A 232 25.60 31.11 -34.21
CA ILE A 232 25.22 32.08 -33.17
C ILE A 232 23.71 32.33 -33.29
N GLU A 233 22.94 31.94 -32.28
CA GLU A 233 21.48 32.07 -32.26
C GLU A 233 21.02 32.98 -31.09
N PRO A 234 19.78 33.48 -31.10
CA PRO A 234 19.21 34.19 -29.97
C PRO A 234 19.25 33.37 -28.67
N LYS A 235 19.23 34.05 -27.52
CA LYS A 235 19.20 33.40 -26.20
C LYS A 235 18.02 32.42 -26.12
N GLY A 236 18.33 31.14 -25.87
CA GLY A 236 17.34 30.05 -25.85
C GLY A 236 17.46 29.09 -27.04
N GLY A 237 18.30 29.43 -28.02
CA GLY A 237 18.51 28.62 -29.22
C GLY A 237 17.39 28.78 -30.24
N ASN A 238 17.49 28.04 -31.34
CA ASN A 238 16.50 27.98 -32.41
C ASN A 238 16.12 26.51 -32.68
N THR A 239 14.98 26.29 -33.34
CA THR A 239 14.51 24.95 -33.75
C THR A 239 15.11 24.52 -35.09
N SER A 240 15.55 25.47 -35.91
CA SER A 240 16.29 25.24 -37.15
C SER A 240 17.53 26.15 -37.22
N PRO A 241 18.62 25.71 -37.86
CA PRO A 241 19.84 26.50 -37.97
C PRO A 241 19.66 27.66 -38.95
N THR A 242 20.13 28.84 -38.56
CA THR A 242 20.16 29.99 -39.47
C THR A 242 21.45 29.94 -40.28
N VAL A 243 21.39 29.60 -41.59
CA VAL A 243 22.57 29.45 -42.46
C VAL A 243 23.51 30.67 -42.44
N GLN A 244 22.94 31.88 -42.33
CA GLN A 244 23.72 33.12 -42.26
C GLN A 244 24.55 33.25 -40.97
N ASN A 245 24.10 32.59 -39.90
CA ASN A 245 24.70 32.62 -38.58
C ASN A 245 25.71 31.50 -38.34
N ILE A 246 26.01 30.68 -39.36
CA ILE A 246 27.08 29.68 -39.28
C ILE A 246 28.41 30.42 -39.10
N VAL A 247 29.07 30.10 -38.00
CA VAL A 247 30.37 30.64 -37.63
C VAL A 247 31.47 29.60 -37.73
N ALA A 248 31.15 28.31 -37.66
CA ALA A 248 32.10 27.24 -37.90
C ALA A 248 31.41 26.03 -38.52
N ASN A 249 32.12 25.30 -39.37
CA ASN A 249 31.62 24.08 -39.97
C ASN A 249 32.75 23.05 -40.17
N ILE A 250 32.41 21.78 -40.07
CA ILE A 250 33.32 20.65 -40.19
C ILE A 250 32.68 19.55 -41.02
N ASN A 251 33.39 19.05 -42.03
CA ASN A 251 32.95 17.93 -42.84
C ASN A 251 33.83 16.71 -42.52
N TYR A 252 33.23 15.54 -42.28
CA TYR A 252 33.97 14.33 -41.97
C TYR A 252 33.32 13.05 -42.48
#